data_AF-Q95LA3-F1
#
_entry.id   AF-Q95LA3-F1
#
_cell.length_a   1.000
_cell.length_b   1.000
_cell.length_c   1.000
_cell.angle_alpha   90.00
_cell.angle_beta   90.00
_cell.angle_gamma   90.00
#
_symmetry.space_group_name_H-M   'P 1'
#
loop_
_entity.id
_entity.type
_entity.pdbx_description
1 polymer ?
#
loop_
_entity_poly.entity_id
_entity_poly.type
_entity_poly.pdbx_seq_one_letter_code
_entity_poly.pdbx_strand_id
1 'polypeptide(L)' 'CLRQMGKLMTECWAHNPASRLTALRVKKTLAKMSESQDIKL' A
#
# COMPACT_ATOMS: atom_id res chain seq x y z
N CYS A 1 9.67 6.09 2.63
CA CYS A 1 8.25 5.91 3.01
C CYS A 1 7.25 6.50 2.00
N LEU A 2 7.30 7.81 1.71
CA LEU A 2 6.30 8.50 0.86
C LEU A 2 6.16 7.93 -0.56
N ARG A 3 7.27 7.52 -1.21
CA ARG A 3 7.23 6.91 -2.55
C ARG A 3 6.41 5.62 -2.60
N GLN A 4 6.48 4.80 -1.55
CA GLN A 4 5.70 3.55 -1.46
C GLN A 4 4.22 3.82 -1.23
N MET A 5 3.89 4.84 -0.43
CA MET A 5 2.50 5.30 -0.27
C MET A 5 1.93 5.85 -1.58
N GLY A 6 2.71 6.66 -2.30
CA GLY A 6 2.33 7.17 -3.62
C GLY A 6 2.00 6.04 -4.60
N LYS A 7 2.87 5.02 -4.67
CA LYS A 7 2.63 3.83 -5.49
C LYS A 7 1.35 3.08 -5.09
N LEU A 8 1.14 2.87 -3.79
CA LEU A 8 -0.04 2.18 -3.26
C LEU A 8 -1.33 2.91 -3.67
N MET A 9 -1.34 4.25 -3.57
CA MET A 9 -2.49 5.07 -3.98
C MET A 9 -2.77 4.96 -5.48
N THR A 10 -1.73 5.02 -6.32
CA THR A 10 -1.90 4.84 -7.78
C THR A 10 -2.50 3.48 -8.13
N GLU A 11 -2.06 2.41 -7.48
CA GLU A 11 -2.58 1.05 -7.72
C GLU A 11 -4.02 0.88 -7.22
N CYS A 12 -4.39 1.51 -6.10
CA CYS A 12 -5.76 1.52 -5.59
C CYS A 12 -6.74 2.33 -6.48
N TRP A 13 -6.25 3.37 -7.16
CA TRP A 13 -7.03 4.25 -8.03
C TRP A 13 -6.87 3.95 -9.53
N ALA A 14 -6.45 2.73 -9.87
CA ALA A 14 -6.34 2.30 -11.26
C ALA A 14 -7.69 2.44 -12.01
N HIS A 15 -7.62 2.88 -13.28
CA HIS A 15 -8.79 3.03 -14.16
C HIS A 15 -9.54 1.71 -14.32
N ASN A 16 -8.81 0.61 -14.55
CA ASN A 16 -9.36 -0.74 -14.61
C ASN A 16 -9.68 -1.27 -13.18
N PRO A 17 -10.94 -1.58 -12.85
CA PRO A 17 -11.31 -2.10 -11.54
C PRO A 17 -10.61 -3.41 -11.17
N ALA A 18 -10.38 -4.30 -12.15
CA ALA A 18 -9.72 -5.59 -11.90
C ALA A 18 -8.23 -5.45 -11.54
N SER A 19 -7.60 -4.31 -11.87
CA SER A 19 -6.22 -3.99 -11.51
C SER A 19 -6.08 -3.34 -10.13
N ARG A 20 -7.19 -2.93 -9.50
CA ARG A 20 -7.16 -2.32 -8.17
C ARG A 20 -6.77 -3.33 -7.10
N LEU A 21 -6.06 -2.86 -6.09
CA LEU A 21 -5.69 -3.70 -4.96
C LEU A 21 -6.93 -4.10 -4.15
N THR A 22 -6.97 -5.36 -3.72
CA THR A 22 -7.96 -5.80 -2.74
C THR A 22 -7.64 -5.28 -1.35
N ALA A 23 -8.64 -5.14 -0.48
CA ALA A 23 -8.46 -4.70 0.90
C ALA A 23 -7.38 -5.53 1.65
N LEU A 24 -7.35 -6.85 1.41
CA LEU A 24 -6.34 -7.73 2.00
C LEU A 24 -4.92 -7.40 1.51
N ARG A 25 -4.74 -7.08 0.23
CA ARG A 25 -3.44 -6.69 -0.33
C ARG A 25 -2.99 -5.34 0.23
N VAL A 26 -3.88 -4.37 0.33
CA VAL A 26 -3.60 -3.06 0.95
C VAL A 26 -3.14 -3.26 2.41
N LYS A 27 -3.89 -4.03 3.21
CA LYS A 27 -3.54 -4.33 4.61
C LYS A 27 -2.15 -4.96 4.74
N LYS A 28 -1.83 -5.97 3.91
CA LYS A 28 -0.51 -6.64 3.93
C LYS A 28 0.62 -5.69 3.55
N THR A 29 0.42 -4.84 2.55
CA THR A 29 1.43 -3.85 2.13
C THR A 29 1.69 -2.83 3.24
N LEU A 30 0.64 -2.31 3.88
CA LEU A 30 0.78 -1.38 5.01
C LEU A 30 1.49 -2.00 6.21
N ALA A 31 1.16 -3.25 6.57
CA ALA A 31 1.85 -3.97 7.65
C ALA A 31 3.35 -4.13 7.34
N LYS A 32 3.69 -4.56 6.12
CA LYS A 32 5.10 -4.68 5.68
C LYS A 32 5.83 -3.34 5.70
N MET A 33 5.15 -2.26 5.30
CA MET A 33 5.71 -0.92 5.36
C MET A 33 5.95 -0.46 6.80
N SER A 34 5.03 -0.76 7.73
CA SER A 34 5.20 -0.46 9.15
C SER A 34 6.41 -1.19 9.75
N GLU A 35 6.56 -2.48 9.45
CA GLU A 35 7.69 -3.30 9.88
C GLU A 35 9.02 -2.79 9.27
N SER A 36 9.02 -2.43 7.98
CA SER A 36 10.19 -1.86 7.29
C SER A 36 10.55 -0.44 7.75
N GLN A 37 9.71 0.19 8.57
CA GLN A 37 9.97 1.52 9.09
C GLN A 37 10.39 1.55 10.56
N ASP A 38 10.37 0.40 11.28
CA ASP A 38 10.62 0.31 12.72
C ASP A 38 10.27 1.63 13.43
N ILE A 39 9.01 2.03 13.29
CA ILE A 39 8.49 3.18 14.04
C ILE A 39 8.43 2.67 15.47
N LYS A 40 9.57 2.75 16.19
CA LYS A 40 9.59 2.72 17.65
C LYS A 40 8.78 3.94 18.07
N LEU A 41 7.49 3.71 18.31
CA LEU A 41 6.68 4.65 19.03
C LEU A 41 7.06 4.58 20.51
#